data_AF-A0A6A6L1M6-F1
#
_entry.id   AF-A0A6A6L1M6-F1
#
_cell.length_a   1.000
_cell.length_b   1.000
_cell.length_c   1.000
_cell.angle_alpha   90.00
_cell.angle_beta   90.00
_cell.angle_gamma   90.00
#
_symmetry.space_group_name_H-M   'P 1'
#
loop_
_entity.id
_entity.type
_entity.pdbx_description
1 polymer ?
#
loop_
_entity_poly.entity_id
_entity_poly.type
_entity_poly.pdbx_seq_one_letter_code
_entity_poly.pdbx_strand_id
1 'polypeptide(L)'
;MPDSIVNEIHAPLISKHLQLHFLETLALTLDPTFKIHEALSPLEIPLLDQKHHSVDFTVFNEFVRSALIRDDPLGGRGVAADMEIQLDRLIREIMLGIWVFPDTSARKYCFEFPTIKGGKYLVRSTYYYGGFDGRKEPPVFDQIVQGTKWGIVNTTEDYAKGLGSYYEIVLLSMSKILSVCLARNKQTTSSPFISALEVEYLDDSIYNSTDFSNYALIALARHSFGTEGTIIGFPDDQFNRFWQPFKDQNTVAESRSPVISSDFWNFPPKKAFTTGITTSRGKTLNIQWPPMSLPSTKYYIALYFQDSRAPSSHSWRVFTISVNGKLFYQDLNVTTKGVTVYASGWPLSGQTEIVFIPTDVTAVGPIVNAGEIFQILPLSGRTLTRDVMIMEDLARTFDNPPSDWSGDPCLPRENSWTGVTCSQEKMARVIALNLTNMGISGSLPSSIGNLTALTHLWLGENKLSGSIPDLSMLKDLQTLHLDNNQLQGSIPKSLGQLRVLHEMVSPGNHLSS
;
A
#
# COMPACT_ATOMS: atom_id res chain seq x y z
N MET A 1 -30.14 -1.29 -22.48
CA MET A 1 -28.97 -2.18 -22.65
C MET A 1 -27.84 -1.47 -21.93
N PRO A 2 -27.28 -1.98 -20.82
CA PRO A 2 -26.75 -1.07 -19.82
C PRO A 2 -25.43 -0.44 -20.28
N ASP A 3 -25.54 0.84 -20.62
CA ASP A 3 -24.84 2.01 -20.09
C ASP A 3 -23.29 1.99 -20.04
N SER A 4 -22.74 2.99 -20.74
CA SER A 4 -21.36 3.47 -20.80
C SER A 4 -20.53 3.24 -19.54
N ILE A 5 -19.49 2.39 -19.65
CA ILE A 5 -18.52 2.07 -18.58
C ILE A 5 -17.32 3.05 -18.55
N VAL A 6 -17.23 3.97 -19.52
CA VAL A 6 -16.08 4.86 -19.70
C VAL A 6 -16.55 6.31 -19.60
N ASN A 7 -15.90 7.08 -18.75
CA ASN A 7 -16.29 8.47 -18.44
C ASN A 7 -15.21 9.45 -18.90
N GLU A 8 -15.64 10.67 -19.24
CA GLU A 8 -14.79 11.84 -19.50
C GLU A 8 -15.03 12.86 -18.38
N ILE A 9 -13.95 13.45 -17.85
CA ILE A 9 -14.04 14.47 -16.78
C ILE A 9 -13.12 15.65 -17.12
N HIS A 10 -13.68 16.85 -17.02
CA HIS A 10 -12.94 18.11 -16.98
C HIS A 10 -12.99 18.68 -15.55
N ALA A 11 -11.84 19.05 -15.00
CA ALA A 11 -11.70 19.44 -13.59
C ALA A 11 -12.51 20.72 -13.22
N PRO A 12 -13.25 20.73 -12.10
CA PRO A 12 -13.81 21.96 -11.53
C PRO A 12 -12.83 22.63 -10.54
N LEU A 13 -12.80 23.98 -10.55
CA LEU A 13 -12.11 24.80 -9.54
C LEU A 13 -12.85 24.74 -8.20
N ILE A 14 -12.18 24.34 -7.11
CA ILE A 14 -12.69 24.51 -5.74
C ILE A 14 -11.62 25.08 -4.79
N SER A 15 -12.08 26.03 -3.98
CA SER A 15 -11.38 27.00 -3.13
C SER A 15 -10.90 26.41 -1.79
N LYS A 16 -9.69 26.82 -1.36
CA LYS A 16 -9.07 26.54 -0.06
C LYS A 16 -9.77 27.29 1.08
N HIS A 17 -10.67 26.64 1.82
CA HIS A 17 -11.04 27.10 3.15
C HIS A 17 -11.66 25.97 3.99
N LEU A 18 -10.82 25.16 4.64
CA LEU A 18 -11.12 24.51 5.93
C LEU A 18 -9.89 23.70 6.39
N GLN A 19 -8.93 24.31 7.08
CA GLN A 19 -7.86 23.54 7.76
C GLN A 19 -7.12 24.31 8.87
N LEU A 20 -7.77 25.32 9.47
CA LEU A 20 -7.16 26.10 10.56
C LEU A 20 -7.53 25.61 11.97
N HIS A 21 -8.58 24.80 12.12
CA HIS A 21 -9.09 24.44 13.44
C HIS A 21 -8.45 23.19 14.08
N PHE A 22 -7.58 22.47 13.33
CA PHE A 22 -6.99 21.19 13.77
C PHE A 22 -5.61 21.37 14.44
N LEU A 23 -4.93 22.49 14.20
CA LEU A 23 -3.56 22.72 14.68
C LEU A 23 -3.49 23.28 16.11
N GLU A 24 -4.53 23.95 16.60
CA GLU A 24 -4.54 24.46 17.99
C GLU A 24 -4.74 23.36 19.03
N THR A 25 -5.31 22.21 18.65
CA THR A 25 -5.59 21.11 19.60
C THR A 25 -4.40 20.16 19.79
N LEU A 26 -3.45 20.11 18.83
CA LEU A 26 -2.32 19.17 18.89
C LEU A 26 -1.11 19.70 19.68
N ALA A 27 -0.94 21.02 19.76
CA ALA A 27 0.22 21.66 20.40
C ALA A 27 0.18 21.62 21.95
N LEU A 28 -0.99 21.42 22.55
CA LEU A 28 -1.15 21.37 24.02
C LEU A 28 -1.05 19.96 24.62
N THR A 29 -0.96 18.92 23.79
CA THR A 29 -0.96 17.51 24.25
C THR A 29 0.41 16.85 24.35
N LEU A 30 1.50 17.48 23.87
CA LEU A 30 2.78 16.76 23.72
C LEU A 30 3.88 17.07 24.76
N ASP A 31 3.96 18.25 25.39
CA ASP A 31 4.78 18.48 26.62
C ASP A 31 4.62 19.95 27.14
N PRO A 32 4.22 20.19 28.41
CA PRO A 32 4.13 21.56 28.96
C PRO A 32 5.46 22.20 29.41
N THR A 33 6.62 21.55 29.28
CA THR A 33 7.85 21.98 29.98
C THR A 33 9.12 22.17 29.13
N PHE A 34 9.08 22.01 27.81
CA PHE A 34 10.27 22.13 26.97
C PHE A 34 10.73 23.60 26.78
N LYS A 35 11.86 23.99 27.39
CA LYS A 35 12.48 25.33 27.23
C LYS A 35 13.60 25.28 26.19
N ILE A 36 13.44 26.10 25.14
CA ILE A 36 14.43 26.32 24.10
C ILE A 36 15.47 27.32 24.61
N HIS A 37 16.71 26.89 24.84
CA HIS A 37 17.91 27.70 24.60
C HIS A 37 19.19 26.85 24.68
N GLU A 38 20.14 27.21 23.82
CA GLU A 38 21.54 26.73 23.70
C GLU A 38 21.81 25.58 22.72
N ALA A 39 21.86 25.93 21.43
CA ALA A 39 22.96 25.58 20.52
C ALA A 39 22.71 26.18 19.12
N LEU A 40 22.75 27.51 18.99
CA LEU A 40 22.83 28.17 17.68
C LEU A 40 23.68 29.43 17.77
N SER A 41 24.89 29.37 17.19
CA SER A 41 25.54 30.46 16.45
C SER A 41 26.96 30.06 16.00
N PRO A 42 27.51 30.57 14.87
CA PRO A 42 26.84 31.19 13.72
C PRO A 42 27.37 30.67 12.35
N LEU A 43 26.46 30.32 11.45
CA LEU A 43 26.66 30.52 10.00
C LEU A 43 25.56 31.48 9.57
N GLU A 44 25.97 32.59 8.97
CA GLU A 44 25.16 33.78 8.72
C GLU A 44 23.89 33.48 7.92
N ILE A 45 22.73 33.65 8.58
CA ILE A 45 21.43 33.85 7.93
C ILE A 45 21.25 35.36 7.74
N PRO A 46 21.04 35.89 6.53
CA PRO A 46 20.53 37.24 6.38
C PRO A 46 19.07 37.27 6.85
N LEU A 47 18.85 38.02 7.94
CA LEU A 47 17.60 38.55 8.49
C LEU A 47 16.33 38.35 7.64
N LEU A 48 15.38 37.58 8.20
CA LEU A 48 13.96 37.64 7.90
C LEU A 48 13.39 39.02 8.23
N ASP A 49 12.65 39.61 7.30
CA ASP A 49 11.65 40.64 7.60
C ASP A 49 10.34 39.95 8.04
N GLN A 50 9.78 40.44 9.14
CA GLN A 50 8.64 39.87 9.85
C GLN A 50 7.33 40.11 9.09
N LYS A 51 6.94 39.18 8.21
CA LYS A 51 5.54 39.03 7.75
C LYS A 51 5.33 37.75 6.93
N HIS A 52 5.40 36.58 7.56
CA HIS A 52 4.70 35.35 7.15
C HIS A 52 4.96 34.26 8.20
N HIS A 53 3.91 33.82 8.90
CA HIS A 53 3.97 32.63 9.76
C HIS A 53 3.73 31.39 8.88
N SER A 54 4.81 30.82 8.37
CA SER A 54 4.89 29.44 7.92
C SER A 54 6.04 28.79 8.66
N VAL A 55 5.77 27.77 9.48
CA VAL A 55 6.81 26.85 9.95
C VAL A 55 7.04 25.85 8.82
N ASP A 56 8.27 25.78 8.34
CA ASP A 56 8.68 24.92 7.22
C ASP A 56 8.93 23.49 7.71
N PHE A 57 8.10 22.54 7.25
CA PHE A 57 8.25 21.10 7.52
C PHE A 57 9.46 20.47 6.79
N THR A 58 10.18 21.23 5.96
CA THR A 58 11.38 20.76 5.23
C THR A 58 12.58 20.53 6.16
N VAL A 59 12.70 21.32 7.24
CA VAL A 59 13.87 21.28 8.15
C VAL A 59 13.89 20.02 9.04
N PHE A 60 12.73 19.44 9.34
CA PHE A 60 12.67 18.18 10.12
C PHE A 60 13.17 16.98 9.29
N ASN A 61 12.94 16.98 7.97
CA ASN A 61 13.46 15.94 7.08
C ASN A 61 14.95 16.14 6.75
N GLU A 62 15.47 17.37 6.77
CA GLU A 62 16.92 17.61 6.61
C GLU A 62 17.74 17.12 7.82
N PHE A 63 17.21 17.22 9.04
CA PHE A 63 17.92 16.75 10.25
C PHE A 63 18.09 15.22 10.28
N VAL A 64 17.13 14.47 9.70
CA VAL A 64 17.25 13.01 9.54
C VAL A 64 18.23 12.65 8.41
N ARG A 65 18.35 13.50 7.37
CA ARG A 65 19.28 13.29 6.25
C ARG A 65 20.73 13.65 6.57
N SER A 66 21.01 14.61 7.46
CA SER A 66 22.39 15.03 7.74
C SER A 66 23.21 14.03 8.58
N ALA A 67 22.60 12.97 9.11
CA ALA A 67 23.27 11.98 9.94
C ALA A 67 24.00 10.85 9.16
N LEU A 68 23.92 10.81 7.82
CA LEU A 68 24.39 9.65 7.04
C LEU A 68 25.45 9.93 5.96
N ILE A 69 26.15 11.05 6.00
CA ILE A 69 27.24 11.34 5.04
C ILE A 69 28.61 11.27 5.74
N ARG A 70 29.38 10.22 5.44
CA ARG A 70 30.85 10.24 5.50
C ARG A 70 31.43 9.64 4.22
N ASP A 71 32.26 10.46 3.58
CA ASP A 71 32.98 10.24 2.32
C ASP A 71 33.99 9.07 2.36
N ASP A 72 34.28 8.43 1.21
CA ASP A 72 35.54 8.59 0.44
C ASP A 72 35.53 7.72 -0.87
N PRO A 73 36.50 7.81 -1.81
CA PRO A 73 36.22 7.87 -3.25
C PRO A 73 36.89 6.73 -4.03
N LEU A 74 36.72 6.69 -5.36
CA LEU A 74 37.76 6.47 -6.38
C LEU A 74 37.10 6.11 -7.73
N GLY A 75 37.56 6.78 -8.78
CA GLY A 75 36.93 6.79 -10.10
C GLY A 75 37.42 5.75 -11.11
N GLY A 76 36.77 5.73 -12.27
CA GLY A 76 37.18 4.98 -13.45
C GLY A 76 36.08 4.88 -14.51
N ARG A 77 36.32 5.47 -15.70
CA ARG A 77 35.38 5.69 -16.82
C ARG A 77 35.01 4.42 -17.61
N GLY A 78 33.82 4.40 -18.22
CA GLY A 78 33.45 3.49 -19.32
C GLY A 78 31.99 3.65 -19.77
N VAL A 79 31.77 4.38 -20.87
CA VAL A 79 30.47 4.81 -21.42
C VAL A 79 29.84 3.69 -22.26
N ALA A 80 28.78 3.06 -21.75
CA ALA A 80 27.71 2.33 -22.49
C ALA A 80 26.71 1.61 -21.53
N ALA A 81 26.29 2.25 -20.43
CA ALA A 81 25.42 1.63 -19.41
C ALA A 81 24.42 2.62 -18.75
N ASP A 82 24.15 3.76 -19.40
CA ASP A 82 23.54 4.93 -18.75
C ASP A 82 22.00 4.93 -18.64
N MET A 83 21.32 3.81 -18.97
CA MET A 83 19.84 3.73 -18.86
C MET A 83 19.36 2.82 -17.71
N GLU A 84 20.23 1.95 -17.20
CA GLU A 84 19.90 0.92 -16.21
C GLU A 84 20.42 1.27 -14.80
N ILE A 85 21.35 2.24 -14.72
CA ILE A 85 22.08 2.59 -13.49
C ILE A 85 21.33 3.58 -12.58
N GLN A 86 20.33 4.33 -13.06
CA GLN A 86 19.74 5.41 -12.24
C GLN A 86 18.72 4.94 -11.21
N LEU A 87 17.96 3.87 -11.51
CA LEU A 87 17.20 3.18 -10.47
C LEU A 87 18.19 2.53 -9.48
N ASP A 88 19.28 1.95 -9.99
CA ASP A 88 20.31 1.28 -9.19
C ASP A 88 21.13 2.25 -8.31
N ARG A 89 21.29 3.53 -8.68
CA ARG A 89 22.02 4.53 -7.87
C ARG A 89 21.12 5.15 -6.79
N LEU A 90 19.87 5.45 -7.11
CA LEU A 90 18.89 5.93 -6.12
C LEU A 90 18.54 4.82 -5.12
N ILE A 91 18.43 3.57 -5.58
CA ILE A 91 18.25 2.39 -4.74
C ILE A 91 19.53 2.12 -3.93
N ARG A 92 20.73 2.11 -4.52
CA ARG A 92 21.97 1.88 -3.76
C ARG A 92 22.21 2.91 -2.64
N GLU A 93 21.81 4.17 -2.82
CA GLU A 93 21.98 5.20 -1.78
C GLU A 93 20.93 5.12 -0.66
N ILE A 94 19.74 4.53 -0.92
CA ILE A 94 18.70 4.27 0.10
C ILE A 94 18.93 2.92 0.82
N MET A 95 19.63 1.98 0.19
CA MET A 95 19.61 0.57 0.58
C MET A 95 20.89 0.14 1.31
N LEU A 96 21.07 0.67 2.52
CA LEU A 96 22.10 0.17 3.45
C LEU A 96 21.56 -0.94 4.38
N GLY A 97 20.28 -1.29 4.32
CA GLY A 97 19.67 -2.34 5.17
C GLY A 97 18.66 -3.21 4.44
N ILE A 98 18.71 -4.51 4.70
CA ILE A 98 17.69 -5.49 4.32
C ILE A 98 17.11 -6.08 5.59
N TRP A 99 15.77 -6.12 5.70
CA TRP A 99 15.10 -6.83 6.80
C TRP A 99 14.80 -8.25 6.36
N VAL A 100 15.26 -9.23 7.15
CA VAL A 100 15.11 -10.66 6.87
C VAL A 100 14.32 -11.30 8.01
N PHE A 101 13.41 -12.21 7.66
CA PHE A 101 12.48 -12.85 8.59
C PHE A 101 12.72 -14.37 8.66
N PRO A 102 13.66 -14.82 9.51
CA PRO A 102 14.12 -16.21 9.52
C PRO A 102 13.26 -17.17 10.35
N ASP A 103 12.46 -16.68 11.31
CA ASP A 103 11.64 -17.56 12.14
C ASP A 103 10.54 -18.23 11.28
N THR A 104 10.56 -19.57 11.31
CA THR A 104 9.70 -20.43 10.50
C THR A 104 8.41 -20.82 11.20
N SER A 105 8.31 -20.56 12.50
CA SER A 105 7.11 -20.78 13.30
C SER A 105 6.09 -19.65 13.11
N ALA A 106 6.55 -18.43 12.86
CA ALA A 106 5.68 -17.29 12.58
C ALA A 106 4.93 -17.47 11.25
N ARG A 107 3.61 -17.29 11.28
CA ARG A 107 2.77 -17.37 10.07
C ARG A 107 2.83 -16.10 9.22
N LYS A 108 3.22 -14.97 9.81
CA LYS A 108 3.45 -13.69 9.12
C LYS A 108 4.27 -12.74 9.99
N TYR A 109 4.88 -11.74 9.35
CA TYR A 109 5.57 -10.62 9.97
C TYR A 109 4.97 -9.33 9.46
N CYS A 110 4.60 -8.41 10.33
CA CYS A 110 3.88 -7.20 9.95
C CYS A 110 4.62 -5.94 10.36
N PHE A 111 4.56 -4.95 9.49
CA PHE A 111 4.88 -3.55 9.74
C PHE A 111 3.58 -2.82 10.01
N GLU A 112 3.57 -1.94 11.01
CA GLU A 112 2.39 -1.20 11.45
C GLU A 112 2.63 0.30 11.34
N PHE A 113 1.80 0.98 10.55
CA PHE A 113 1.93 2.40 10.26
C PHE A 113 0.75 3.17 10.85
N PRO A 114 0.99 4.23 11.66
CA PRO A 114 -0.06 5.14 12.07
C PRO A 114 -0.71 5.80 10.85
N THR A 115 -2.03 5.75 10.76
CA THR A 115 -2.79 6.29 9.64
C THR A 115 -4.06 6.98 10.10
N ILE A 116 -4.64 7.79 9.21
CA ILE A 116 -5.96 8.37 9.38
C ILE A 116 -6.96 7.32 8.92
N LYS A 117 -7.90 6.97 9.79
CA LYS A 117 -9.01 6.09 9.44
C LYS A 117 -9.82 6.72 8.31
N GLY A 118 -10.01 5.98 7.22
CA GLY A 118 -10.65 6.45 5.99
C GLY A 118 -9.73 7.27 5.09
N GLY A 119 -8.45 7.45 5.45
CA GLY A 119 -7.46 8.05 4.55
C GLY A 119 -7.05 7.07 3.45
N LYS A 120 -6.77 7.59 2.26
CA LYS A 120 -6.28 6.81 1.12
C LYS A 120 -4.76 6.84 1.10
N TYR A 121 -4.15 5.69 0.86
CA TYR A 121 -2.70 5.51 0.90
C TYR A 121 -2.21 4.75 -0.30
N LEU A 122 -1.05 5.15 -0.80
CA LEU A 122 -0.20 4.37 -1.68
C LEU A 122 0.83 3.65 -0.81
N VAL A 123 0.89 2.33 -0.94
CA VAL A 123 1.89 1.50 -0.27
C VAL A 123 2.79 0.90 -1.32
N ARG A 124 4.09 1.03 -1.16
CA ARG A 124 5.09 0.45 -2.05
C ARG A 124 6.08 -0.40 -1.27
N SER A 125 6.19 -1.67 -1.64
CA SER A 125 7.19 -2.60 -1.12
C SER A 125 8.28 -2.81 -2.16
N THR A 126 9.54 -2.64 -1.75
CA THR A 126 10.71 -2.74 -2.63
C THR A 126 11.65 -3.85 -2.14
N TYR A 127 12.13 -4.65 -3.09
CA TYR A 127 12.88 -5.87 -2.85
C TYR A 127 14.14 -5.89 -3.73
N TYR A 128 15.30 -5.85 -3.08
CA TYR A 128 16.58 -6.15 -3.69
C TYR A 128 17.19 -7.33 -2.97
N TYR A 129 17.22 -8.48 -3.64
CA TYR A 129 17.66 -9.72 -3.04
C TYR A 129 19.17 -9.76 -2.80
N GLY A 130 19.98 -9.32 -3.76
CA GLY A 130 21.44 -9.23 -3.61
C GLY A 130 22.16 -10.55 -3.25
N GLY A 131 21.47 -11.70 -3.23
CA GLY A 131 22.03 -12.97 -2.79
C GLY A 131 22.41 -13.02 -1.30
N PHE A 132 21.70 -12.27 -0.43
CA PHE A 132 22.10 -12.08 0.97
C PHE A 132 22.27 -13.38 1.78
N ASP A 133 21.56 -14.46 1.41
CA ASP A 133 21.63 -15.77 2.08
C ASP A 133 22.54 -16.78 1.36
N GLY A 134 23.27 -16.35 0.33
CA GLY A 134 24.17 -17.17 -0.47
C GLY A 134 23.46 -18.14 -1.43
N ARG A 135 22.12 -18.08 -1.57
CA ARG A 135 21.36 -18.96 -2.48
C ARG A 135 21.23 -18.35 -3.87
N LYS A 136 21.10 -19.25 -4.86
CA LYS A 136 20.94 -18.88 -6.28
C LYS A 136 19.57 -18.30 -6.62
N GLU A 137 18.53 -18.70 -5.90
CA GLU A 137 17.16 -18.28 -6.18
C GLU A 137 16.59 -17.54 -4.97
N PRO A 138 15.95 -16.38 -5.17
CA PRO A 138 15.29 -15.66 -4.10
C PRO A 138 14.07 -16.44 -3.59
N PRO A 139 13.68 -16.25 -2.31
CA PRO A 139 12.48 -16.84 -1.77
C PRO A 139 11.22 -16.23 -2.39
N VAL A 140 10.22 -17.07 -2.62
CA VAL A 140 8.87 -16.65 -3.02
C VAL A 140 7.96 -16.67 -1.79
N PHE A 141 7.26 -15.58 -1.53
CA PHE A 141 6.41 -15.42 -0.33
C PHE A 141 5.23 -14.50 -0.62
N ASP A 142 4.26 -14.44 0.29
CA ASP A 142 3.08 -13.61 0.15
C ASP A 142 3.30 -12.24 0.82
N GLN A 143 2.68 -11.21 0.25
CA GLN A 143 2.49 -9.91 0.91
C GLN A 143 0.99 -9.68 1.18
N ILE A 144 0.70 -9.07 2.32
CA ILE A 144 -0.65 -8.88 2.87
C ILE A 144 -0.77 -7.42 3.29
N VAL A 145 -1.93 -6.81 3.08
CA VAL A 145 -2.24 -5.46 3.56
C VAL A 145 -3.60 -5.45 4.24
N GLN A 146 -3.65 -4.98 5.49
CA GLN A 146 -4.87 -4.94 6.33
C GLN A 146 -5.70 -6.25 6.30
N GLY A 147 -5.04 -7.41 6.39
CA GLY A 147 -5.70 -8.72 6.34
C GLY A 147 -6.14 -9.19 4.94
N THR A 148 -5.90 -8.40 3.89
CA THR A 148 -6.12 -8.80 2.50
C THR A 148 -4.81 -9.27 1.88
N LYS A 149 -4.81 -10.45 1.24
CA LYS A 149 -3.66 -10.91 0.47
C LYS A 149 -3.46 -9.97 -0.72
N TRP A 150 -2.38 -9.21 -0.70
CA TRP A 150 -2.04 -8.24 -1.74
C TRP A 150 -1.46 -8.97 -2.95
N GLY A 151 -0.52 -9.88 -2.76
CA GLY A 151 0.08 -10.62 -3.88
C GLY A 151 1.18 -11.57 -3.46
N ILE A 152 1.81 -12.19 -4.45
CA ILE A 152 3.01 -13.01 -4.28
C ILE A 152 4.20 -12.14 -4.67
N VAL A 153 5.18 -12.06 -3.78
CA VAL A 153 6.50 -11.51 -4.06
C VAL A 153 7.33 -12.61 -4.71
N ASN A 154 7.72 -12.37 -5.95
CA ASN A 154 8.61 -13.23 -6.72
C ASN A 154 9.57 -12.35 -7.50
N THR A 155 10.81 -12.27 -7.01
CA THR A 155 11.85 -11.43 -7.58
C THR A 155 12.83 -12.21 -8.46
N THR A 156 12.52 -13.47 -8.82
CA THR A 156 13.45 -14.35 -9.52
C THR A 156 13.89 -13.79 -10.87
N GLU A 157 12.95 -13.25 -11.67
CA GLU A 157 13.26 -12.71 -12.99
C GLU A 157 14.11 -11.43 -12.90
N ASP A 158 13.73 -10.50 -12.02
CA ASP A 158 14.45 -9.24 -11.83
C ASP A 158 15.85 -9.50 -11.25
N TYR A 159 15.97 -10.40 -10.27
CA TYR A 159 17.26 -10.79 -9.71
C TYR A 159 18.20 -11.40 -10.77
N ALA A 160 17.67 -12.24 -11.68
CA ALA A 160 18.47 -12.81 -12.77
C ALA A 160 19.03 -11.73 -13.72
N LYS A 161 18.39 -10.56 -13.78
CA LYS A 161 18.83 -9.37 -14.54
C LYS A 161 19.65 -8.39 -13.68
N GLY A 162 19.90 -8.71 -12.40
CA GLY A 162 20.58 -7.80 -11.46
C GLY A 162 19.73 -6.63 -10.98
N LEU A 163 18.41 -6.71 -11.14
CA LEU A 163 17.45 -5.65 -10.82
C LEU A 163 16.75 -5.90 -9.48
N GLY A 164 16.21 -4.83 -8.90
CA GLY A 164 15.25 -4.89 -7.81
C GLY A 164 13.81 -4.89 -8.32
N SER A 165 12.91 -5.49 -7.54
CA SER A 165 11.47 -5.49 -7.81
C SER A 165 10.76 -4.52 -6.87
N TYR A 166 9.67 -3.92 -7.32
CA TYR A 166 8.76 -3.20 -6.43
C TYR A 166 7.30 -3.55 -6.75
N TYR A 167 6.46 -3.48 -5.74
CA TYR A 167 5.02 -3.67 -5.86
C TYR A 167 4.33 -2.46 -5.26
N GLU A 168 3.27 -1.98 -5.89
CA GLU A 168 2.51 -0.82 -5.42
C GLU A 168 1.02 -1.15 -5.31
N ILE A 169 0.39 -0.71 -4.23
CA ILE A 169 -1.04 -0.81 -4.02
C ILE A 169 -1.62 0.50 -3.48
N VAL A 170 -2.80 0.86 -3.96
CA VAL A 170 -3.61 1.96 -3.43
C VAL A 170 -4.83 1.40 -2.71
N LEU A 171 -5.04 1.84 -1.47
CA LEU A 171 -6.15 1.39 -0.64
C LEU A 171 -6.58 2.44 0.39
N LEU A 172 -7.77 2.27 0.97
CA LEU A 172 -8.20 3.02 2.16
C LEU A 172 -7.72 2.34 3.44
N SER A 173 -7.19 3.12 4.37
CA SER A 173 -6.95 2.64 5.74
C SER A 173 -8.27 2.52 6.49
N MET A 174 -8.55 1.34 7.05
CA MET A 174 -9.81 1.05 7.74
C MET A 174 -9.71 1.25 9.26
N SER A 175 -8.50 1.45 9.76
CA SER A 175 -8.13 1.63 11.17
C SER A 175 -7.25 2.87 11.34
N LYS A 176 -6.79 3.13 12.56
CA LYS A 176 -5.71 4.08 12.84
C LYS A 176 -4.32 3.49 12.58
N ILE A 177 -4.27 2.20 12.25
CA ILE A 177 -3.04 1.47 11.94
C ILE A 177 -3.27 0.75 10.61
N LEU A 178 -2.36 0.97 9.66
CA LEU A 178 -2.29 0.20 8.42
C LEU A 178 -1.18 -0.84 8.59
N SER A 179 -1.52 -2.12 8.44
CA SER A 179 -0.55 -3.20 8.54
C SER A 179 -0.14 -3.71 7.16
N VAL A 180 1.15 -3.88 6.92
CA VAL A 180 1.71 -4.56 5.74
C VAL A 180 2.52 -5.75 6.22
N CYS A 181 2.19 -6.95 5.77
CA CYS A 181 2.81 -8.16 6.26
C CYS A 181 3.44 -9.00 5.16
N LEU A 182 4.49 -9.74 5.52
CA LEU A 182 5.10 -10.78 4.70
C LEU A 182 4.79 -12.14 5.32
N ALA A 183 4.38 -13.09 4.51
CA ALA A 183 3.93 -14.40 4.94
C ALA A 183 4.58 -15.51 4.12
N ARG A 184 5.09 -16.54 4.79
CA ARG A 184 5.56 -17.74 4.11
C ARG A 184 4.38 -18.45 3.43
N ASN A 185 4.62 -19.00 2.25
CA ASN A 185 3.66 -19.81 1.51
C ASN A 185 4.29 -21.16 1.12
N LYS A 186 3.55 -22.00 0.38
CA LYS A 186 4.01 -23.34 -0.02
C LYS A 186 5.26 -23.35 -0.91
N GLN A 187 5.61 -22.22 -1.52
CA GLN A 187 6.78 -22.06 -2.39
C GLN A 187 7.98 -21.44 -1.66
N THR A 188 7.82 -21.03 -0.39
CA THR A 188 8.87 -20.33 0.34
C THR A 188 10.01 -21.27 0.74
N THR A 189 11.14 -21.16 0.05
CA THR A 189 12.34 -22.00 0.23
C THR A 189 13.39 -21.41 1.17
N SER A 190 13.44 -20.09 1.35
CA SER A 190 14.30 -19.37 2.31
C SER A 190 13.55 -18.23 3.00
N SER A 191 14.24 -17.32 3.69
CA SER A 191 13.62 -16.31 4.56
C SER A 191 12.99 -15.17 3.76
N PRO A 192 11.71 -14.83 3.96
CA PRO A 192 11.14 -13.59 3.44
C PRO A 192 12.01 -12.39 3.82
N PHE A 193 12.04 -11.40 2.95
CA PHE A 193 12.84 -10.20 3.14
C PHE A 193 12.14 -8.98 2.56
N ILE A 194 12.53 -7.79 2.97
CA ILE A 194 12.13 -6.53 2.33
C ILE A 194 13.26 -5.52 2.47
N SER A 195 13.42 -4.66 1.48
CA SER A 195 14.52 -3.70 1.45
C SER A 195 14.04 -2.28 1.71
N ALA A 196 12.85 -1.92 1.24
CA ALA A 196 12.17 -0.69 1.61
C ALA A 196 10.66 -0.86 1.62
N LEU A 197 9.98 -0.07 2.46
CA LEU A 197 8.53 0.00 2.54
C LEU A 197 8.11 1.45 2.69
N GLU A 198 7.39 1.97 1.71
CA GLU A 198 6.90 3.36 1.64
C GLU A 198 5.39 3.38 1.82
N VAL A 199 4.88 4.33 2.60
CA VAL A 199 3.45 4.55 2.82
C VAL A 199 3.16 6.04 2.66
N GLU A 200 2.57 6.40 1.53
CA GLU A 200 2.31 7.78 1.13
C GLU A 200 0.81 8.09 1.19
N TYR A 201 0.45 9.22 1.79
CA TYR A 201 -0.94 9.68 1.80
C TYR A 201 -1.34 10.20 0.41
N LEU A 202 -2.50 9.78 -0.07
CA LEU A 202 -3.08 10.24 -1.33
C LEU A 202 -4.31 11.10 -1.06
N ASP A 203 -4.39 12.23 -1.76
CA ASP A 203 -5.56 13.10 -1.75
C ASP A 203 -6.82 12.34 -2.21
N ASP A 204 -7.96 12.60 -1.57
CA ASP A 204 -9.23 11.89 -1.82
C ASP A 204 -9.69 12.00 -3.29
N SER A 205 -9.28 13.03 -4.03
CA SER A 205 -9.58 13.19 -5.45
C SER A 205 -8.88 12.17 -6.38
N ILE A 206 -7.76 11.59 -5.95
CA ILE A 206 -6.96 10.64 -6.75
C ILE A 206 -7.65 9.27 -6.87
N TYR A 207 -7.86 8.74 -8.07
CA TYR A 207 -8.56 7.47 -8.35
C TYR A 207 -9.97 7.36 -7.72
N ASN A 208 -10.65 8.49 -7.52
CA ASN A 208 -11.91 8.55 -6.76
C ASN A 208 -13.09 7.76 -7.38
N SER A 209 -12.95 7.30 -8.63
CA SER A 209 -13.91 6.43 -9.30
C SER A 209 -13.90 4.98 -8.80
N THR A 210 -12.97 4.63 -7.91
CA THR A 210 -12.87 3.28 -7.33
C THR A 210 -13.57 3.23 -5.98
N ASP A 211 -14.43 2.22 -5.77
CA ASP A 211 -15.00 1.94 -4.45
C ASP A 211 -13.94 1.27 -3.55
N PHE A 212 -13.12 2.10 -2.91
CA PHE A 212 -12.08 1.63 -2.02
C PHE A 212 -12.61 1.00 -0.71
N SER A 213 -13.92 1.02 -0.47
CA SER A 213 -14.52 0.29 0.66
C SER A 213 -14.56 -1.21 0.41
N ASN A 214 -14.56 -1.63 -0.87
CA ASN A 214 -14.61 -3.03 -1.27
C ASN A 214 -13.40 -3.46 -2.11
N TYR A 215 -12.63 -2.52 -2.65
CA TYR A 215 -11.52 -2.81 -3.56
C TYR A 215 -10.24 -2.04 -3.20
N ALA A 216 -9.12 -2.55 -3.66
CA ALA A 216 -7.84 -1.86 -3.75
C ALA A 216 -7.33 -1.90 -5.20
N LEU A 217 -6.39 -1.03 -5.54
CA LEU A 217 -5.78 -0.98 -6.87
C LEU A 217 -4.32 -1.40 -6.78
N ILE A 218 -3.96 -2.53 -7.38
CA ILE A 218 -2.56 -2.96 -7.51
C ILE A 218 -2.01 -2.36 -8.80
N ALA A 219 -0.98 -1.52 -8.72
CA ALA A 219 -0.39 -0.93 -9.91
C ALA A 219 0.41 -1.99 -10.68
N LEU A 220 0.14 -2.13 -11.98
CA LEU A 220 0.88 -3.06 -12.85
C LEU A 220 1.78 -2.32 -13.83
N ALA A 221 1.30 -1.20 -14.35
CA ALA A 221 2.07 -0.37 -15.25
C ALA A 221 1.62 1.09 -15.13
N ARG A 222 2.60 1.98 -15.01
CA ARG A 222 2.41 3.44 -15.07
C ARG A 222 3.52 3.99 -15.93
N HIS A 223 3.17 4.51 -17.10
CA HIS A 223 4.15 4.83 -18.13
C HIS A 223 3.97 6.21 -18.73
N SER A 224 5.10 6.86 -19.01
CA SER A 224 5.22 8.00 -19.92
C SER A 224 5.60 7.47 -21.30
N PHE A 225 4.86 7.86 -22.33
CA PHE A 225 4.95 7.28 -23.68
C PHE A 225 5.81 8.12 -24.62
N GLY A 226 6.64 7.43 -25.40
CA GLY A 226 7.52 8.04 -26.39
C GLY A 226 8.83 8.56 -25.78
N THR A 227 9.31 7.97 -24.68
CA THR A 227 10.57 8.34 -24.05
C THR A 227 11.36 7.10 -23.64
N GLU A 228 12.68 7.21 -23.67
CA GLU A 228 13.65 6.24 -23.10
C GLU A 228 14.36 6.85 -21.87
N GLY A 229 13.83 7.95 -21.35
CA GLY A 229 14.40 8.66 -20.20
C GLY A 229 14.26 7.89 -18.88
N THR A 230 14.60 8.55 -17.78
CA THR A 230 14.51 7.95 -16.45
C THR A 230 13.07 7.84 -15.95
N ILE A 231 12.87 7.01 -14.93
CA ILE A 231 11.64 7.00 -14.15
C ILE A 231 11.36 8.40 -13.59
N ILE A 232 10.13 8.86 -13.73
CA ILE A 232 9.65 10.10 -13.11
C ILE A 232 9.03 9.71 -11.76
N GLY A 233 9.46 10.38 -10.69
CA GLY A 233 8.93 10.24 -9.34
C GLY A 233 8.99 11.58 -8.61
N PHE A 234 9.14 11.59 -7.30
CA PHE A 234 9.37 12.83 -6.56
C PHE A 234 10.67 13.53 -7.03
N PRO A 235 10.71 14.88 -7.14
CA PRO A 235 9.65 15.85 -6.81
C PRO A 235 8.66 16.16 -7.96
N ASP A 236 8.83 15.54 -9.13
CA ASP A 236 7.99 15.84 -10.30
C ASP A 236 6.57 15.30 -10.17
N ASP A 237 6.41 14.14 -9.50
CA ASP A 237 5.14 13.61 -9.04
C ASP A 237 5.03 13.85 -7.52
N GLN A 238 4.06 14.69 -7.12
CA GLN A 238 3.85 15.08 -5.73
C GLN A 238 3.44 13.91 -4.82
N PHE A 239 2.97 12.80 -5.39
CA PHE A 239 2.59 11.57 -4.68
C PHE A 239 3.68 10.50 -4.76
N ASN A 240 4.86 10.86 -5.27
CA ASN A 240 5.99 9.97 -5.50
C ASN A 240 5.63 8.68 -6.26
N ARG A 241 4.66 8.75 -7.18
CA ARG A 241 4.34 7.63 -8.06
C ARG A 241 5.42 7.46 -9.11
N PHE A 242 5.80 6.22 -9.39
CA PHE A 242 6.81 5.93 -10.41
C PHE A 242 6.19 5.81 -11.80
N TRP A 243 6.56 6.71 -12.71
CA TRP A 243 6.21 6.65 -14.13
C TRP A 243 7.41 6.17 -14.93
N GLN A 244 7.30 4.96 -15.46
CA GLN A 244 8.34 4.33 -16.27
C GLN A 244 8.33 4.84 -17.71
N PRO A 245 9.48 4.94 -18.37
CA PRO A 245 9.54 5.21 -19.81
C PRO A 245 8.94 4.03 -20.59
N PHE A 246 8.15 4.32 -21.63
CA PHE A 246 7.73 3.33 -22.61
C PHE A 246 7.84 3.90 -24.01
N LYS A 247 8.41 3.11 -24.91
CA LYS A 247 8.56 3.45 -26.32
C LYS A 247 8.45 2.18 -27.15
N ASP A 248 7.81 2.30 -28.29
CA ASP A 248 7.68 1.24 -29.28
C ASP A 248 8.21 1.72 -30.64
N GLN A 249 7.82 1.05 -31.72
CA GLN A 249 8.27 1.38 -33.08
C GLN A 249 7.48 2.52 -33.74
N ASN A 250 6.47 3.07 -33.06
CA ASN A 250 5.67 4.17 -33.59
C ASN A 250 6.45 5.50 -33.51
N THR A 251 5.98 6.47 -34.30
CA THR A 251 6.57 7.82 -34.28
C THR A 251 6.30 8.53 -32.96
N VAL A 252 7.25 9.33 -32.50
CA VAL A 252 7.12 10.13 -31.28
C VAL A 252 6.96 11.61 -31.66
N ALA A 253 6.07 12.31 -30.96
CA ALA A 253 5.95 13.76 -31.03
C ALA A 253 6.39 14.40 -29.71
N GLU A 254 7.23 15.43 -29.80
CA GLU A 254 7.57 16.30 -28.68
C GLU A 254 6.44 17.31 -28.42
N SER A 255 6.09 17.51 -27.15
CA SER A 255 5.07 18.48 -26.77
C SER A 255 5.62 19.91 -26.77
N ARG A 256 4.86 20.80 -27.41
CA ARG A 256 5.09 22.25 -27.48
C ARG A 256 4.01 23.04 -26.72
N SER A 257 3.12 22.33 -26.02
CA SER A 257 2.06 22.93 -25.22
C SER A 257 2.40 22.91 -23.73
N PRO A 258 2.07 23.96 -22.98
CA PRO A 258 2.23 23.93 -21.53
C PRO A 258 1.29 22.89 -20.92
N VAL A 259 1.78 22.16 -19.92
CA VAL A 259 1.02 21.11 -19.22
C VAL A 259 0.68 21.59 -17.82
N ILE A 260 -0.60 21.48 -17.45
CA ILE A 260 -1.08 21.74 -16.10
C ILE A 260 -1.59 20.41 -15.55
N SER A 261 -0.93 19.89 -14.51
CA SER A 261 -1.24 18.57 -13.94
C SER A 261 -2.70 18.46 -13.46
N SER A 262 -3.26 19.54 -12.90
CA SER A 262 -4.64 19.58 -12.42
C SER A 262 -5.71 19.58 -13.51
N ASP A 263 -5.34 19.75 -14.79
CA ASP A 263 -6.28 19.62 -15.90
C ASP A 263 -6.61 18.15 -16.20
N PHE A 264 -5.82 17.23 -15.66
CA PHE A 264 -5.94 15.79 -15.83
C PHE A 264 -6.46 15.12 -14.57
N TRP A 265 -7.25 14.07 -14.77
CA TRP A 265 -7.64 13.18 -13.68
C TRP A 265 -6.39 12.54 -13.06
N ASN A 266 -6.39 12.27 -11.76
CA ASN A 266 -5.24 11.71 -11.03
C ASN A 266 -3.94 12.53 -11.05
N PHE A 267 -3.95 13.78 -11.51
CA PHE A 267 -2.81 14.70 -11.41
C PHE A 267 -1.45 14.10 -11.85
N PRO A 268 -1.32 13.53 -13.05
CA PRO A 268 -0.04 13.04 -13.57
C PRO A 268 1.01 14.17 -13.64
N PRO A 269 2.31 13.85 -13.49
CA PRO A 269 3.38 14.84 -13.49
C PRO A 269 3.53 15.46 -14.88
N LYS A 270 3.88 16.74 -14.95
CA LYS A 270 4.06 17.45 -16.23
C LYS A 270 5.09 16.77 -17.14
N LYS A 271 6.12 16.16 -16.55
CA LYS A 271 7.16 15.42 -17.27
C LYS A 271 6.63 14.19 -18.04
N ALA A 272 5.46 13.65 -17.69
CA ALA A 272 4.84 12.56 -18.43
C ALA A 272 4.27 12.97 -19.80
N PHE A 273 4.21 14.29 -20.08
CA PHE A 273 3.65 14.84 -21.31
C PHE A 273 4.70 15.52 -22.19
N THR A 274 6.00 15.35 -21.89
CA THR A 274 7.09 15.90 -22.71
C THR A 274 7.10 15.31 -24.12
N THR A 275 6.69 14.05 -24.23
CA THR A 275 6.52 13.33 -25.49
C THR A 275 5.17 12.61 -25.54
N GLY A 276 4.85 12.06 -26.71
CA GLY A 276 3.73 11.15 -26.89
C GLY A 276 3.91 10.30 -28.13
N ILE A 277 3.42 9.08 -28.09
CA ILE A 277 3.40 8.18 -29.24
C ILE A 277 2.28 8.63 -30.19
N THR A 278 2.59 8.77 -31.47
CA THR A 278 1.71 9.25 -32.53
C THR A 278 1.91 8.44 -33.81
N THR A 279 1.06 8.68 -34.80
CA THR A 279 1.26 8.23 -36.18
C THR A 279 0.97 9.37 -37.18
N SER A 280 1.22 9.12 -38.46
CA SER A 280 0.92 10.04 -39.55
C SER A 280 -0.58 10.24 -39.77
N ARG A 281 -0.96 11.34 -40.43
CA ARG A 281 -2.36 11.69 -40.73
C ARG A 281 -3.13 10.52 -41.37
N GLY A 282 -4.35 10.28 -40.89
CA GLY A 282 -5.26 9.28 -41.43
C GLY A 282 -4.85 7.83 -41.17
N LYS A 283 -3.73 7.58 -40.49
CA LYS A 283 -3.33 6.23 -40.08
C LYS A 283 -3.82 5.92 -38.67
N THR A 284 -4.22 4.68 -38.46
CA THR A 284 -4.48 4.11 -37.15
C THR A 284 -3.17 3.98 -36.37
N LEU A 285 -3.20 4.30 -35.08
CA LEU A 285 -2.10 4.05 -34.15
C LEU A 285 -2.42 2.80 -33.33
N ASN A 286 -1.50 1.83 -33.29
CA ASN A 286 -1.65 0.60 -32.52
C ASN A 286 -0.50 0.50 -31.52
N ILE A 287 -0.82 0.20 -30.26
CA ILE A 287 0.16 0.03 -29.20
C ILE A 287 -0.14 -1.25 -28.43
N GLN A 288 0.88 -2.07 -28.19
CA GLN A 288 0.82 -3.21 -27.29
C GLN A 288 1.24 -2.76 -25.90
N TRP A 289 0.27 -2.50 -25.03
CA TRP A 289 0.52 -1.97 -23.68
C TRP A 289 -0.56 -2.44 -22.69
N PRO A 290 -0.17 -2.88 -21.48
CA PRO A 290 1.18 -2.90 -20.90
C PRO A 290 2.11 -3.96 -21.56
N PRO A 291 3.45 -3.85 -21.40
CA PRO A 291 4.43 -4.76 -22.03
C PRO A 291 4.51 -6.13 -21.32
N MET A 292 3.38 -6.65 -20.86
CA MET A 292 3.27 -7.91 -20.14
C MET A 292 1.88 -8.53 -20.34
N SER A 293 1.81 -9.86 -20.24
CA SER A 293 0.53 -10.56 -20.28
C SER A 293 -0.24 -10.35 -18.97
N LEU A 294 -1.52 -10.02 -19.08
CA LEU A 294 -2.39 -9.79 -17.93
C LEU A 294 -3.21 -11.04 -17.57
N PRO A 295 -3.39 -11.35 -16.27
CA PRO A 295 -4.37 -12.32 -15.83
C PRO A 295 -5.80 -12.00 -16.33
N SER A 296 -6.67 -13.02 -16.39
CA SER A 296 -8.06 -12.79 -16.77
C SER A 296 -8.86 -12.20 -15.61
N THR A 297 -9.02 -10.87 -15.58
CA THR A 297 -9.81 -10.16 -14.55
C THR A 297 -10.23 -8.76 -15.02
N LYS A 298 -10.74 -7.94 -14.11
CA LYS A 298 -11.09 -6.53 -14.34
C LYS A 298 -9.95 -5.61 -13.92
N TYR A 299 -9.75 -4.58 -14.72
CA TYR A 299 -8.69 -3.61 -14.57
C TYR A 299 -9.24 -2.19 -14.53
N TYR A 300 -8.61 -1.35 -13.72
CA TYR A 300 -8.70 0.08 -13.89
C TYR A 300 -7.69 0.49 -14.98
N ILE A 301 -8.12 1.26 -15.96
CA ILE A 301 -7.25 1.80 -17.02
C ILE A 301 -7.47 3.31 -17.07
N ALA A 302 -6.40 4.10 -17.09
CA ALA A 302 -6.45 5.53 -17.40
C ALA A 302 -5.43 5.85 -18.50
N LEU A 303 -5.87 6.59 -19.51
CA LEU A 303 -5.03 7.04 -20.62
C LEU A 303 -5.05 8.57 -20.69
N TYR A 304 -3.88 9.15 -20.92
CA TYR A 304 -3.66 10.59 -20.85
C TYR A 304 -3.24 11.14 -22.20
N PHE A 305 -3.87 12.24 -22.60
CA PHE A 305 -3.77 12.80 -23.95
C PHE A 305 -3.60 14.30 -23.91
N GLN A 306 -2.70 14.84 -24.71
CA GLN A 306 -2.59 16.27 -24.99
C GLN A 306 -2.11 16.46 -26.42
N ASP A 307 -2.70 17.42 -27.13
CA ASP A 307 -2.18 17.81 -28.43
C ASP A 307 -0.78 18.42 -28.26
N SER A 308 0.21 17.83 -28.93
CA SER A 308 1.62 18.18 -28.79
C SER A 308 2.02 19.46 -29.55
N ARG A 309 1.13 20.05 -30.36
CA ARG A 309 1.44 21.28 -31.12
C ARG A 309 1.33 22.51 -30.21
N ALA A 310 1.83 23.65 -30.69
CA ALA A 310 1.65 24.91 -29.99
C ALA A 310 0.15 25.27 -29.88
N PRO A 311 -0.30 25.91 -28.79
CA PRO A 311 -1.70 26.32 -28.61
C PRO A 311 -2.23 27.17 -29.78
N SER A 312 -3.33 26.72 -30.40
CA SER A 312 -4.05 27.44 -31.45
C SER A 312 -5.48 26.94 -31.57
N SER A 313 -6.34 27.66 -32.28
CA SER A 313 -7.71 27.22 -32.60
C SER A 313 -7.79 25.93 -33.46
N HIS A 314 -6.66 25.48 -34.01
CA HIS A 314 -6.55 24.29 -34.86
C HIS A 314 -5.70 23.17 -34.23
N SER A 315 -5.29 23.35 -32.96
CA SER A 315 -4.47 22.40 -32.22
C SER A 315 -5.34 21.40 -31.46
N TRP A 316 -6.05 20.58 -32.23
CA TRP A 316 -6.88 19.49 -31.74
C TRP A 316 -6.85 18.28 -32.69
N ARG A 317 -7.18 17.10 -32.15
CA ARG A 317 -7.31 15.83 -32.88
C ARG A 317 -8.52 15.07 -32.33
N VAL A 318 -9.21 14.33 -33.20
CA VAL A 318 -10.37 13.51 -32.85
C VAL A 318 -10.17 12.08 -33.32
N PHE A 319 -10.25 11.14 -32.39
CA PHE A 319 -10.09 9.71 -32.70
C PHE A 319 -10.89 8.84 -31.74
N THR A 320 -11.26 7.65 -32.22
CA THR A 320 -11.90 6.60 -31.42
C THR A 320 -10.85 5.66 -30.85
N ILE A 321 -11.04 5.21 -29.62
CA ILE A 321 -10.15 4.29 -28.91
C ILE A 321 -10.85 2.94 -28.80
N SER A 322 -10.14 1.87 -29.14
CA SER A 322 -10.56 0.51 -28.84
C SER A 322 -9.45 -0.24 -28.08
N VAL A 323 -9.86 -1.11 -27.16
CA VAL A 323 -8.96 -1.97 -26.38
C VAL A 323 -9.37 -3.41 -26.65
N ASN A 324 -8.45 -4.22 -27.18
CA ASN A 324 -8.69 -5.58 -27.65
C ASN A 324 -9.94 -5.70 -28.54
N GLY A 325 -10.07 -4.77 -29.50
CA GLY A 325 -11.17 -4.72 -30.47
C GLY A 325 -12.53 -4.26 -29.92
N LYS A 326 -12.63 -3.92 -28.63
CA LYS A 326 -13.85 -3.37 -28.02
C LYS A 326 -13.76 -1.87 -27.90
N LEU A 327 -14.87 -1.18 -28.19
CA LEU A 327 -14.97 0.28 -28.10
C LEU A 327 -14.70 0.75 -26.67
N PHE A 328 -13.59 1.46 -26.48
CA PHE A 328 -13.19 2.05 -25.21
C PHE A 328 -13.70 3.49 -25.10
N TYR A 329 -13.49 4.31 -26.13
CA TYR A 329 -14.00 5.68 -26.18
C TYR A 329 -14.32 6.08 -27.61
N GLN A 330 -15.45 6.73 -27.85
CA GLN A 330 -15.86 7.17 -29.18
C GLN A 330 -15.56 8.66 -29.37
N ASP A 331 -14.96 9.02 -30.50
CA ASP A 331 -14.76 10.41 -30.94
C ASP A 331 -14.11 11.33 -29.89
N LEU A 332 -13.04 10.87 -29.23
CA LEU A 332 -12.30 11.64 -28.24
C LEU A 332 -11.70 12.89 -28.85
N ASN A 333 -12.04 14.07 -28.33
CA ASN A 333 -11.46 15.35 -28.75
C ASN A 333 -10.27 15.74 -27.86
N VAL A 334 -9.06 15.58 -28.38
CA VAL A 334 -7.82 15.93 -27.69
C VAL A 334 -7.38 17.32 -28.11
N THR A 335 -7.33 18.26 -27.16
CA THR A 335 -6.83 19.63 -27.35
C THR A 335 -5.50 19.86 -26.63
N THR A 336 -4.94 21.06 -26.71
CA THR A 336 -3.73 21.45 -25.96
C THR A 336 -3.96 21.58 -24.45
N LYS A 337 -5.21 21.60 -23.96
CA LYS A 337 -5.48 21.49 -22.51
C LYS A 337 -5.24 20.07 -22.00
N GLY A 338 -5.43 19.09 -22.88
CA GLY A 338 -5.38 17.68 -22.57
C GLY A 338 -6.68 17.14 -21.99
N VAL A 339 -6.74 15.81 -21.93
CA VAL A 339 -7.91 15.04 -21.48
C VAL A 339 -7.45 13.69 -20.94
N THR A 340 -8.16 13.18 -19.95
CA THR A 340 -8.03 11.81 -19.46
C THR A 340 -9.29 11.02 -19.79
N VAL A 341 -9.13 9.80 -20.31
CA VAL A 341 -10.22 8.82 -20.36
C VAL A 341 -9.85 7.62 -19.51
N TYR A 342 -10.83 7.06 -18.81
CA TYR A 342 -10.60 5.95 -17.90
C TYR A 342 -11.76 4.96 -17.84
N ALA A 343 -11.46 3.72 -17.47
CA ALA A 343 -12.41 2.68 -17.15
C ALA A 343 -12.08 2.10 -15.77
N SER A 344 -13.08 1.92 -14.91
CA SER A 344 -12.91 1.43 -13.53
C SER A 344 -13.13 -0.07 -13.35
N GLY A 345 -13.23 -0.83 -14.45
CA GLY A 345 -13.56 -2.26 -14.40
C GLY A 345 -13.52 -2.95 -15.76
N TRP A 346 -12.54 -2.61 -16.59
CA TRP A 346 -12.40 -3.13 -17.96
C TRP A 346 -11.85 -4.56 -17.96
N PRO A 347 -12.52 -5.53 -18.60
CA PRO A 347 -12.06 -6.91 -18.63
C PRO A 347 -10.89 -7.08 -19.60
N LEU A 348 -9.75 -7.58 -19.10
CA LEU A 348 -8.57 -7.93 -19.91
C LEU A 348 -8.07 -9.34 -19.57
N SER A 349 -7.32 -9.91 -20.50
CA SER A 349 -6.62 -11.19 -20.37
C SER A 349 -5.55 -11.30 -21.46
N GLY A 350 -4.38 -11.82 -21.13
CA GLY A 350 -3.28 -11.98 -22.08
C GLY A 350 -2.67 -10.63 -22.48
N GLN A 351 -2.17 -10.57 -23.72
CA GLN A 351 -1.62 -9.34 -24.30
C GLN A 351 -2.74 -8.32 -24.55
N THR A 352 -2.42 -7.03 -24.41
CA THR A 352 -3.39 -5.94 -24.57
C THR A 352 -2.97 -5.04 -25.71
N GLU A 353 -3.84 -4.95 -26.72
CA GLU A 353 -3.72 -4.03 -27.83
C GLU A 353 -4.66 -2.84 -27.62
N ILE A 354 -4.11 -1.63 -27.74
CA ILE A 354 -4.86 -0.38 -27.75
C ILE A 354 -4.73 0.23 -29.15
N VAL A 355 -5.87 0.48 -29.78
CA VAL A 355 -5.97 0.96 -31.15
C VAL A 355 -6.69 2.31 -31.15
N PHE A 356 -6.05 3.30 -31.75
CA PHE A 356 -6.57 4.66 -31.90
C PHE A 356 -6.88 4.91 -33.39
N ILE A 357 -8.14 5.14 -33.70
CA ILE A 357 -8.67 5.23 -35.06
C ILE A 357 -9.00 6.72 -35.33
N PRO A 358 -8.25 7.40 -36.22
CA PRO A 358 -8.53 8.80 -36.52
C PRO A 358 -9.88 8.97 -37.23
N THR A 359 -10.52 10.10 -37.00
CA THR A 359 -11.67 10.53 -37.80
C THR A 359 -11.21 11.28 -39.05
N ASP A 360 -12.01 11.22 -40.13
CA ASP A 360 -11.71 11.84 -41.44
C ASP A 360 -11.51 13.36 -41.38
N VAL A 361 -12.00 13.99 -40.31
CA VAL A 361 -12.01 15.45 -40.11
C VAL A 361 -10.65 15.99 -39.63
N THR A 362 -9.73 15.13 -39.21
CA THR A 362 -8.51 15.56 -38.51
C THR A 362 -7.31 15.66 -39.44
N ALA A 363 -6.54 16.75 -39.29
CA ALA A 363 -5.37 17.01 -40.13
C ALA A 363 -4.12 16.22 -39.70
N VAL A 364 -4.21 15.46 -38.62
CA VAL A 364 -3.07 14.88 -37.89
C VAL A 364 -3.49 13.57 -37.24
N GLY A 365 -2.56 12.63 -37.03
CA GLY A 365 -2.89 11.30 -36.50
C GLY A 365 -3.34 11.32 -35.03
N PRO A 366 -3.68 10.17 -34.43
CA PRO A 366 -3.87 10.07 -32.98
C PRO A 366 -2.57 10.27 -32.19
N ILE A 367 -2.69 10.60 -30.90
CA ILE A 367 -1.55 10.66 -29.95
C ILE A 367 -1.94 9.98 -28.65
N VAL A 368 -0.98 9.53 -27.85
CA VAL A 368 -1.15 9.20 -26.44
C VAL A 368 0.15 9.53 -25.68
N ASN A 369 0.02 10.15 -24.51
CA ASN A 369 1.17 10.68 -23.76
C ASN A 369 1.55 9.80 -22.58
N ALA A 370 0.57 9.23 -21.89
CA ALA A 370 0.84 8.38 -20.74
C ALA A 370 -0.31 7.40 -20.49
N GLY A 371 -0.07 6.39 -19.67
CA GLY A 371 -1.06 5.39 -19.30
C GLY A 371 -0.81 4.79 -17.92
N GLU A 372 -1.91 4.46 -17.24
CA GLU A 372 -1.92 3.72 -15.99
C GLU A 372 -2.87 2.53 -16.06
N ILE A 373 -2.43 1.38 -15.58
CA ILE A 373 -3.25 0.18 -15.46
C ILE A 373 -3.05 -0.46 -14.09
N PHE A 374 -4.17 -0.73 -13.43
CA PHE A 374 -4.21 -1.36 -12.13
C PHE A 374 -5.09 -2.60 -12.17
N GLN A 375 -4.66 -3.67 -11.51
CA GLN A 375 -5.53 -4.78 -11.18
C GLN A 375 -6.44 -4.37 -10.02
N ILE A 376 -7.74 -4.63 -10.17
CA ILE A 376 -8.71 -4.41 -9.11
C ILE A 376 -8.66 -5.60 -8.17
N LEU A 377 -8.22 -5.36 -6.93
CA LEU A 377 -8.14 -6.36 -5.88
C LEU A 377 -9.37 -6.25 -4.98
N PRO A 378 -10.27 -7.24 -4.93
CA PRO A 378 -11.30 -7.29 -3.90
C PRO A 378 -10.66 -7.39 -2.52
N LEU A 379 -11.05 -6.50 -1.61
CA LEU A 379 -10.62 -6.60 -0.23
C LEU A 379 -11.21 -7.88 0.37
N SER A 380 -10.36 -8.62 1.11
CA SER A 380 -10.82 -9.72 1.94
C SER A 380 -11.83 -9.19 2.96
N GLY A 381 -12.50 -10.09 3.68
CA GLY A 381 -13.25 -9.69 4.87
C GLY A 381 -12.41 -8.85 5.83
N ARG A 382 -12.99 -8.45 6.96
CA ARG A 382 -12.24 -7.77 8.02
C ARG A 382 -12.51 -8.43 9.35
N THR A 383 -11.52 -8.47 10.23
CA THR A 383 -11.81 -8.81 11.62
C THR A 383 -12.59 -7.67 12.26
N LEU A 384 -13.58 -8.00 13.08
CA LEU A 384 -14.32 -6.99 13.82
C LEU A 384 -13.34 -6.14 14.63
N THR A 385 -13.40 -4.81 14.46
CA THR A 385 -12.48 -3.86 15.10
C THR A 385 -12.35 -4.07 16.62
N ARG A 386 -13.45 -4.43 17.28
CA ARG A 386 -13.45 -4.73 18.71
C ARG A 386 -12.58 -5.94 19.06
N ASP A 387 -12.70 -7.02 18.28
CA ASP A 387 -11.91 -8.23 18.48
C ASP A 387 -10.43 -7.92 18.20
N VAL A 388 -10.11 -7.14 17.15
CA VAL A 388 -8.72 -6.66 16.89
C VAL A 388 -8.15 -5.93 18.10
N MET A 389 -8.88 -4.95 18.65
CA MET A 389 -8.42 -4.18 19.81
C MET A 389 -8.17 -5.05 21.05
N ILE A 390 -9.01 -6.06 21.29
CA ILE A 390 -8.83 -6.97 22.43
C ILE A 390 -7.63 -7.90 22.20
N MET A 391 -7.44 -8.37 20.97
CA MET A 391 -6.30 -9.21 20.62
C MET A 391 -4.97 -8.43 20.70
N GLU A 392 -4.95 -7.16 20.29
CA GLU A 392 -3.80 -6.27 20.50
C GLU A 392 -3.50 -6.04 21.99
N ASP A 393 -4.53 -5.88 22.83
CA ASP A 393 -4.37 -5.74 24.28
C ASP A 393 -3.79 -7.01 24.90
N LEU A 394 -4.26 -8.18 24.44
CA LEU A 394 -3.73 -9.48 24.86
C LEU A 394 -2.26 -9.63 24.47
N ALA A 395 -1.89 -9.27 23.23
CA ALA A 395 -0.52 -9.30 22.73
C ALA A 395 0.43 -8.40 23.54
N ARG A 396 -0.04 -7.23 24.01
CA ARG A 396 0.74 -6.32 24.87
C ARG A 396 0.86 -6.78 26.31
N THR A 397 -0.10 -7.56 26.80
CA THR A 397 -0.16 -8.00 28.21
C THR A 397 0.65 -9.27 28.46
N PHE A 398 0.84 -10.10 27.44
CA PHE A 398 1.71 -11.27 27.53
C PHE A 398 3.19 -10.86 27.44
N ASP A 399 4.05 -11.46 28.26
CA ASP A 399 5.48 -11.14 28.23
C ASP A 399 6.17 -11.77 27.00
N ASN A 400 5.59 -12.87 26.50
CA ASN A 400 6.10 -13.66 25.39
C ASN A 400 4.96 -14.17 24.50
N PRO A 401 4.20 -13.27 23.83
CA PRO A 401 3.19 -13.69 22.86
C PRO A 401 3.85 -14.43 21.69
N PRO A 402 3.10 -15.29 20.96
CA PRO A 402 3.59 -15.87 19.71
C PRO A 402 4.11 -14.80 18.74
N SER A 403 5.19 -15.09 18.02
CA SER A 403 5.92 -14.11 17.19
C SER A 403 5.11 -13.55 16.02
N ASP A 404 4.01 -14.21 15.63
CA ASP A 404 3.12 -13.77 14.55
C ASP A 404 1.89 -12.98 15.02
N TRP A 405 1.82 -12.59 16.29
CA TRP A 405 0.77 -11.76 16.86
C TRP A 405 0.93 -10.26 16.51
N SER A 406 0.92 -9.96 15.20
CA SER A 406 0.88 -8.58 14.67
C SER A 406 0.06 -8.52 13.38
N GLY A 407 -0.52 -7.34 13.08
CA GLY A 407 -1.50 -7.18 11.99
C GLY A 407 -2.89 -7.77 12.30
N ASP A 408 -3.70 -8.07 11.29
CA ASP A 408 -5.06 -8.59 11.51
C ASP A 408 -5.04 -10.01 12.13
N PRO A 409 -5.72 -10.29 13.26
CA PRO A 409 -5.59 -11.57 13.96
C PRO A 409 -6.24 -12.76 13.25
N CYS A 410 -7.22 -12.53 12.37
CA CYS A 410 -7.92 -13.60 11.66
C CYS A 410 -7.54 -13.72 10.20
N LEU A 411 -7.07 -12.63 9.58
CA LEU A 411 -7.00 -12.51 8.12
C LEU A 411 -5.58 -12.22 7.59
N PRO A 412 -5.26 -12.73 6.39
CA PRO A 412 -6.02 -13.74 5.63
C PRO A 412 -6.06 -15.07 6.41
N ARG A 413 -7.05 -15.93 6.15
CA ARG A 413 -7.40 -17.07 7.05
C ARG A 413 -6.23 -18.04 7.22
N GLU A 414 -5.50 -18.27 6.14
CA GLU A 414 -4.28 -19.06 6.06
C GLU A 414 -3.12 -18.50 6.93
N ASN A 415 -3.17 -17.20 7.27
CA ASN A 415 -2.17 -16.50 8.08
C ASN A 415 -2.80 -15.80 9.29
N SER A 416 -3.83 -16.41 9.91
CA SER A 416 -4.32 -15.99 11.24
C SER A 416 -3.19 -16.03 12.28
N TRP A 417 -3.34 -15.35 13.40
CA TRP A 417 -2.35 -15.37 14.50
C TRP A 417 -2.29 -16.73 15.18
N THR A 418 -1.10 -17.23 15.52
CA THR A 418 -0.93 -18.56 16.14
C THR A 418 -1.88 -18.76 17.32
N GLY A 419 -2.57 -19.90 17.31
CA GLY A 419 -3.59 -20.24 18.33
C GLY A 419 -4.97 -19.59 18.14
N VAL A 420 -5.12 -18.65 17.21
CA VAL A 420 -6.40 -17.97 16.95
C VAL A 420 -7.19 -18.69 15.86
N THR A 421 -8.45 -19.02 16.16
CA THR A 421 -9.44 -19.49 15.17
C THR A 421 -10.56 -18.48 15.05
N CYS A 422 -10.98 -18.20 13.82
CA CYS A 422 -11.99 -17.20 13.54
C CYS A 422 -13.17 -17.74 12.73
N SER A 423 -14.30 -17.04 12.84
CA SER A 423 -15.51 -17.31 12.08
C SER A 423 -15.32 -17.13 10.57
N GLN A 424 -16.19 -17.76 9.78
CA GLN A 424 -16.07 -17.81 8.32
C GLN A 424 -16.88 -16.70 7.62
N GLU A 425 -17.49 -15.77 8.34
CA GLU A 425 -18.20 -14.64 7.72
C GLU A 425 -17.25 -13.61 7.10
N LYS A 426 -17.81 -12.65 6.33
CA LYS A 426 -17.05 -11.49 5.79
C LYS A 426 -16.52 -10.59 6.92
N MET A 427 -17.23 -10.52 8.04
CA MET A 427 -16.73 -9.89 9.26
C MET A 427 -16.25 -11.00 10.20
N ALA A 428 -14.95 -11.30 10.18
CA ALA A 428 -14.39 -12.35 11.01
C ALA A 428 -14.48 -11.98 12.50
N ARG A 429 -14.85 -12.96 13.32
CA ARG A 429 -14.87 -12.88 14.78
C ARG A 429 -13.93 -13.92 15.36
N VAL A 430 -13.26 -13.62 16.47
CA VAL A 430 -12.45 -14.62 17.18
C VAL A 430 -13.38 -15.57 17.91
N ILE A 431 -13.32 -16.87 17.57
CA ILE A 431 -14.19 -17.91 18.13
C ILE A 431 -13.42 -18.90 19.01
N ALA A 432 -12.12 -19.08 18.79
CA ALA A 432 -11.29 -19.86 19.70
C ALA A 432 -9.90 -19.28 19.87
N LEU A 433 -9.39 -19.36 21.09
CA LEU A 433 -7.99 -19.12 21.45
C LEU A 433 -7.42 -20.40 22.05
N ASN A 434 -6.51 -21.05 21.33
CA ASN A 434 -5.78 -22.22 21.78
C ASN A 434 -4.30 -21.90 21.89
N LEU A 435 -3.85 -21.67 23.11
CA LEU A 435 -2.46 -21.39 23.44
C LEU A 435 -1.90 -22.40 24.43
N THR A 436 -2.52 -23.58 24.50
CA THR A 436 -2.11 -24.64 25.41
C THR A 436 -0.65 -25.02 25.19
N ASN A 437 0.12 -25.09 26.27
CA ASN A 437 1.53 -25.49 26.25
C ASN A 437 2.42 -24.65 25.30
N MET A 438 2.22 -23.33 25.30
CA MET A 438 3.06 -22.38 24.54
C MET A 438 4.06 -21.62 25.43
N GLY A 439 4.09 -21.93 26.73
CA GLY A 439 4.99 -21.30 27.68
C GLY A 439 4.70 -19.82 27.93
N ILE A 440 3.49 -19.36 27.64
CA ILE A 440 3.07 -17.95 27.76
C ILE A 440 3.07 -17.53 29.23
N SER A 441 3.66 -16.39 29.54
CA SER A 441 3.61 -15.71 30.83
C SER A 441 2.98 -14.32 30.74
N GLY A 442 2.73 -13.71 31.90
CA GLY A 442 2.02 -12.45 32.03
C GLY A 442 0.68 -12.66 32.74
N SER A 443 -0.31 -11.83 32.44
CA SER A 443 -1.65 -11.92 33.05
C SER A 443 -2.75 -11.88 32.00
N LEU A 444 -3.97 -12.28 32.37
CA LEU A 444 -5.13 -12.14 31.49
C LEU A 444 -5.76 -10.75 31.66
N PRO A 445 -5.78 -9.91 30.60
CA PRO A 445 -6.40 -8.60 30.69
C PRO A 445 -7.93 -8.74 30.81
N SER A 446 -8.55 -7.80 31.53
CA SER A 446 -10.02 -7.79 31.71
C SER A 446 -10.79 -7.69 30.38
N SER A 447 -10.16 -7.12 29.35
CA SER A 447 -10.71 -6.95 28.00
C SER A 447 -11.05 -8.28 27.32
N ILE A 448 -10.43 -9.40 27.70
CA ILE A 448 -10.69 -10.73 27.11
C ILE A 448 -12.16 -11.13 27.23
N GLY A 449 -12.85 -10.68 28.29
CA GLY A 449 -14.29 -10.90 28.49
C GLY A 449 -15.17 -10.27 27.40
N ASN A 450 -14.62 -9.37 26.57
CA ASN A 450 -15.35 -8.71 25.49
C ASN A 450 -15.26 -9.42 24.13
N LEU A 451 -14.54 -10.54 24.02
CA LEU A 451 -14.54 -11.43 22.84
C LEU A 451 -15.84 -12.23 22.77
N THR A 452 -16.96 -11.53 22.63
CA THR A 452 -18.33 -12.08 22.78
C THR A 452 -18.70 -13.28 21.90
N ALA A 453 -17.94 -13.57 20.84
CA ALA A 453 -18.13 -14.73 19.97
C ALA A 453 -17.27 -15.94 20.36
N LEU A 454 -16.46 -15.84 21.42
CA LEU A 454 -15.52 -16.87 21.84
C LEU A 454 -16.27 -18.08 22.39
N THR A 455 -16.06 -19.24 21.78
CA THR A 455 -16.61 -20.53 22.19
C THR A 455 -15.60 -21.38 22.94
N HIS A 456 -14.31 -21.24 22.64
CA HIS A 456 -13.23 -22.00 23.26
C HIS A 456 -12.09 -21.09 23.73
N LEU A 457 -11.75 -21.19 25.01
CA LEU A 457 -10.58 -20.53 25.58
C LEU A 457 -9.70 -21.57 26.26
N TRP A 458 -8.60 -21.95 25.60
CA TRP A 458 -7.67 -22.96 26.08
C TRP A 458 -6.28 -22.34 26.28
N LEU A 459 -5.93 -22.20 27.55
CA LEU A 459 -4.71 -21.54 28.02
C LEU A 459 -3.94 -22.43 28.99
N GLY A 460 -4.27 -23.72 29.06
CA GLY A 460 -3.65 -24.67 29.99
C GLY A 460 -2.15 -24.86 29.73
N GLU A 461 -1.43 -25.37 30.73
CA GLU A 461 0.01 -25.69 30.63
C GLU A 461 0.87 -24.46 30.27
N ASN A 462 0.63 -23.34 30.93
CA ASN A 462 1.36 -22.09 30.71
C ASN A 462 1.88 -21.51 32.04
N LYS A 463 2.36 -20.27 32.02
CA LYS A 463 2.89 -19.53 33.18
C LYS A 463 2.06 -18.27 33.45
N LEU A 464 0.77 -18.29 33.13
CA LEU A 464 -0.13 -17.15 33.35
C LEU A 464 -0.32 -16.92 34.85
N SER A 465 -0.28 -15.66 35.26
CA SER A 465 -0.37 -15.22 36.64
C SER A 465 -1.51 -14.21 36.83
N GLY A 466 -1.73 -13.79 38.08
CA GLY A 466 -2.83 -12.88 38.42
C GLY A 466 -4.18 -13.61 38.56
N SER A 467 -5.26 -12.83 38.60
CA SER A 467 -6.62 -13.35 38.80
C SER A 467 -7.33 -13.64 37.47
N ILE A 468 -8.29 -14.58 37.50
CA ILE A 468 -9.20 -14.79 36.36
C ILE A 468 -10.08 -13.54 36.22
N PRO A 469 -10.07 -12.85 35.06
CA PRO A 469 -10.92 -11.67 34.84
C PRO A 469 -12.40 -12.04 34.74
N ASP A 470 -13.28 -11.04 34.72
CA ASP A 470 -14.70 -11.30 34.49
C ASP A 470 -14.96 -11.77 33.05
N LEU A 471 -15.44 -13.00 32.92
CA LEU A 471 -15.81 -13.62 31.65
C LEU A 471 -17.33 -13.66 31.44
N SER A 472 -18.12 -12.95 32.27
CA SER A 472 -19.59 -12.95 32.25
C SER A 472 -20.22 -12.68 30.89
N MET A 473 -19.53 -11.91 30.04
CA MET A 473 -19.98 -11.47 28.73
C MET A 473 -19.75 -12.48 27.61
N LEU A 474 -18.97 -13.55 27.85
CA LEU A 474 -18.68 -14.62 26.89
C LEU A 474 -19.84 -15.63 26.84
N LYS A 475 -21.02 -15.18 26.42
CA LYS A 475 -22.27 -15.95 26.48
C LYS A 475 -22.26 -17.25 25.65
N ASP A 476 -21.37 -17.34 24.68
CA ASP A 476 -21.20 -18.49 23.80
C ASP A 476 -20.04 -19.41 24.24
N LEU A 477 -19.36 -19.11 25.35
CA LEU A 477 -18.22 -19.89 25.84
C LEU A 477 -18.66 -21.27 26.31
N GLN A 478 -18.09 -22.30 25.69
CA GLN A 478 -18.43 -23.70 25.90
C GLN A 478 -17.39 -24.44 26.73
N THR A 479 -16.11 -24.15 26.48
CA THR A 479 -14.98 -24.81 27.14
C THR A 479 -13.95 -23.79 27.60
N LEU A 480 -13.53 -23.89 28.86
CA LEU A 480 -12.52 -23.03 29.47
C LEU A 480 -11.42 -23.87 30.13
N HIS A 481 -10.21 -23.87 29.55
CA HIS A 481 -9.04 -24.55 30.14
C HIS A 481 -8.04 -23.52 30.61
N LEU A 482 -7.75 -23.53 31.90
CA LEU A 482 -6.83 -22.65 32.62
C LEU A 482 -5.87 -23.45 33.50
N ASP A 483 -5.88 -24.78 33.42
CA ASP A 483 -5.11 -25.66 34.28
C ASP A 483 -3.60 -25.51 34.10
N ASN A 484 -2.85 -25.91 35.12
CA ASN A 484 -1.38 -25.91 35.11
C ASN A 484 -0.81 -24.54 34.73
N ASN A 485 -1.14 -23.54 35.56
CA ASN A 485 -0.72 -22.15 35.43
C ASN A 485 -0.34 -21.60 36.83
N GLN A 486 -0.14 -20.28 36.94
CA GLN A 486 0.18 -19.59 38.19
C GLN A 486 -0.94 -18.63 38.61
N LEU A 487 -2.18 -18.87 38.17
CA LEU A 487 -3.33 -18.03 38.47
C LEU A 487 -3.66 -18.09 39.97
N GLN A 488 -4.12 -16.98 40.53
CA GLN A 488 -4.39 -16.80 41.95
C GLN A 488 -5.69 -16.05 42.21
N GLY A 489 -6.16 -16.06 43.46
CA GLY A 489 -7.41 -15.39 43.86
C GLY A 489 -8.62 -16.30 43.77
N SER A 490 -9.83 -15.73 43.75
CA SER A 490 -11.07 -16.51 43.73
C SER A 490 -11.54 -16.81 42.32
N ILE A 491 -12.22 -17.95 42.14
CA ILE A 491 -12.94 -18.25 40.89
C ILE A 491 -14.11 -17.26 40.74
N PRO A 492 -14.19 -16.48 39.65
CA PRO A 492 -15.26 -15.49 39.49
C PRO A 492 -16.64 -16.17 39.49
N LYS A 493 -17.51 -15.74 40.42
CA LYS A 493 -18.90 -16.25 40.51
C LYS A 493 -19.70 -16.02 39.23
N SER A 494 -19.29 -15.05 38.41
CA SER A 494 -19.88 -14.76 37.11
C SER A 494 -19.74 -15.90 36.10
N LEU A 495 -18.78 -16.82 36.27
CA LEU A 495 -18.69 -18.03 35.44
C LEU A 495 -19.94 -18.90 35.55
N GLY A 496 -20.61 -18.90 36.71
CA GLY A 496 -21.90 -19.57 36.89
C GLY A 496 -23.05 -18.96 36.08
N GLN A 497 -22.86 -17.79 35.45
CA GLN A 497 -23.86 -17.17 34.57
C GLN A 497 -23.74 -17.61 33.09
N LEU A 498 -22.69 -18.37 32.74
CA LEU A 498 -22.43 -18.85 31.39
C LEU A 498 -23.22 -20.15 31.15
N ARG A 499 -24.41 -20.01 30.55
CA ARG A 499 -25.39 -21.11 30.42
C ARG A 499 -24.95 -22.27 29.53
N VAL A 500 -24.00 -22.04 28.64
CA VAL A 500 -23.52 -23.03 27.66
C VAL A 500 -22.12 -23.57 27.99
N LEU A 501 -21.51 -23.06 29.06
CA LEU A 501 -20.23 -23.56 29.58
C LEU A 501 -20.49 -24.95 30.19
N HIS A 502 -19.96 -25.97 29.54
CA HIS A 502 -20.13 -27.36 29.97
C HIS A 502 -18.80 -28.01 30.41
N GLU A 503 -17.68 -27.37 30.12
CA GLU A 503 -16.36 -27.83 30.53
C GLU A 503 -15.51 -26.67 31.06
N MET A 504 -15.04 -26.81 32.30
CA MET A 504 -14.05 -25.92 32.89
C MET A 504 -12.97 -26.75 33.58
N VAL A 505 -11.72 -26.53 33.20
CA VAL A 505 -10.55 -27.22 33.75
C VAL A 505 -9.59 -26.16 34.28
N SER A 506 -9.33 -26.19 35.59
CA SER A 506 -8.43 -25.25 36.27
C SER A 506 -7.52 -25.83 37.39
N PRO A 507 -7.36 -27.17 37.60
CA PRO A 507 -6.34 -27.69 38.53
C PRO A 507 -4.93 -27.16 38.25
N GLY A 508 -4.02 -27.26 39.23
CA GLY A 508 -2.65 -26.79 39.04
C GLY A 508 -2.52 -25.26 38.99
N ASN A 509 -3.35 -24.56 39.77
CA ASN A 509 -3.28 -23.11 40.02
C ASN A 509 -3.39 -22.83 41.53
N HIS A 510 -3.19 -21.58 41.95
CA HIS A 510 -3.37 -21.09 43.32
C HIS A 510 -4.78 -20.48 43.54
N LEU A 511 -5.80 -21.11 42.99
CA LEU A 511 -7.19 -20.61 43.03
C LEU A 511 -7.89 -21.02 44.33
N SER A 512 -8.73 -20.11 44.82
CA SER A 512 -9.64 -20.32 45.95
C SER A 512 -11.10 -20.35 45.46
N SER A 513 -11.92 -21.16 46.12
CA SER A 513 -13.36 -21.32 45.85
C SER A 513 -14.20 -20.18 46.37
#